data_AF-A0A7S0ZW33-F1
#
_entry.id   AF-A0A7S0ZW33-F1
#
_cell.length_a   1.000
_cell.length_b   1.000
_cell.length_c   1.000
_cell.angle_alpha   90.00
_cell.angle_beta   90.00
_cell.angle_gamma   90.00
#
_symmetry.space_group_name_H-M   'P 1'
#
loop_
_entity.id
_entity.type
_entity.pdbx_description
1 polymer ?
#
loop_
_entity_poly.entity_id
_entity_poly.type
_entity_poly.pdbx_seq_one_letter_code
_entity_poly.pdbx_strand_id
1 'polypeptide(L)'
;NIIRLAQACRRRITTKRSCDSRSPVKVVGNGRSTFSMHLEQLRGWVEHHRSLPKQGSTRVHDERYLARFLNDQQQAFANGALAEAREQQLRSVPGMAGRLHAWGELRKVQPSFEAQVGTLMEWVRQHGRLPKYGVGDAHERRLGAFLNHQRAHLECAEPDEEKLALLLRVSGIQKQFRAWRNPRTSFEVRLAELKTWLQESGRLPSYGATDERERQLTTFLRKQQNLISQGSLSQDRKEQLASVNGLGELLDRWELRVGAAKKC
;
A
#
# COMPACT_ATOMS: atom_id res chain seq x y z
N ASN A 1 19.67 13.13 12.16
CA ASN A 1 18.35 13.75 12.41
C ASN A 1 17.38 13.29 11.32
N ILE A 2 16.90 12.04 11.39
CA ILE A 2 16.14 11.34 10.33
C ILE A 2 14.61 11.45 10.57
N ILE A 3 14.21 12.22 11.60
CA ILE A 3 12.86 12.20 12.18
C ILE A 3 11.95 13.36 11.70
N ARG A 4 12.42 14.32 10.89
CA ARG A 4 11.54 15.41 10.45
C ARG A 4 11.48 15.54 8.94
N LEU A 5 10.34 15.15 8.40
CA LEU A 5 9.54 15.86 7.37
C LEU A 5 8.43 14.91 6.89
N ALA A 6 7.44 14.69 7.77
CA ALA A 6 6.17 14.11 7.39
C ALA A 6 5.24 15.27 7.02
N GLN A 7 5.13 15.58 5.74
CA GLN A 7 3.93 16.18 5.13
C GLN A 7 4.09 16.28 3.61
N ALA A 8 2.93 16.21 2.93
CA ALA A 8 2.70 16.31 1.50
C ALA A 8 2.98 15.04 0.66
N CYS A 9 1.99 14.14 0.62
CA CYS A 9 1.42 13.70 -0.67
C CYS A 9 0.07 13.00 -0.43
N ARG A 10 -1.01 13.79 -0.41
CA ARG A 10 -2.36 13.25 -0.56
C ARG A 10 -2.74 13.26 -2.04
N ARG A 11 -3.39 12.16 -2.44
CA ARG A 11 -4.20 11.91 -3.66
C ARG A 11 -3.39 11.42 -4.87
N ARG A 12 -3.84 10.45 -5.67
CA ARG A 12 -4.90 9.41 -5.63
C ARG A 12 -4.81 8.78 -7.04
N ILE A 13 -4.53 7.48 -7.20
CA ILE A 13 -5.04 6.70 -8.34
C ILE A 13 -5.47 5.31 -7.84
N THR A 14 -6.61 4.92 -8.36
CA THR A 14 -7.58 3.91 -7.95
C THR A 14 -7.17 2.48 -8.28
N THR A 15 -7.13 1.60 -7.26
CA THR A 15 -7.87 0.35 -7.27
C THR A 15 -8.43 0.12 -5.86
N LYS A 16 -9.76 0.11 -5.75
CA LYS A 16 -10.50 0.01 -4.49
C LYS A 16 -10.35 -1.40 -3.90
N ARG A 17 -9.28 -1.67 -3.17
CA ARG A 17 -9.33 -2.56 -2.01
C ARG A 17 -9.35 -1.66 -0.78
N SER A 18 -10.55 -1.54 -0.22
CA SER A 18 -10.88 -0.80 1.00
C SER A 18 -9.88 -1.16 2.10
N CYS A 19 -8.90 -0.29 2.28
CA CYS A 19 -8.13 -0.13 3.50
C CYS A 19 -8.77 1.05 4.21
N ASP A 20 -9.96 0.83 4.76
CA ASP A 20 -10.67 1.82 5.58
C ASP A 20 -10.51 1.42 7.05
N SER A 21 -9.27 1.51 7.53
CA SER A 21 -8.94 1.61 8.95
C SER A 21 -8.85 3.09 9.33
N ARG A 22 -9.96 3.80 9.10
CA ARG A 22 -10.26 5.06 9.78
C ARG A 22 -11.47 4.80 10.65
N SER A 23 -11.27 4.74 11.97
CA SER A 23 -12.35 5.00 12.92
C SER A 23 -12.99 6.34 12.54
N PRO A 24 -14.25 6.38 12.09
CA PRO A 24 -14.95 7.63 12.00
C PRO A 24 -15.53 7.87 13.39
N VAL A 25 -14.86 8.71 14.18
CA VAL A 25 -15.59 9.50 15.17
C VAL A 25 -16.45 10.47 14.34
N LYS A 26 -17.65 10.02 13.99
CA LYS A 26 -18.74 10.88 13.56
C LYS A 26 -19.85 10.74 14.59
N VAL A 27 -19.78 11.61 15.58
CA VAL A 27 -20.93 11.98 16.41
C VAL A 27 -21.88 12.76 15.51
N VAL A 28 -22.99 12.15 15.08
CA VAL A 28 -24.24 12.85 14.76
C VAL A 28 -25.42 11.92 15.04
N GLY A 29 -26.20 12.25 16.09
CA GLY A 29 -27.68 12.28 16.01
C GLY A 29 -28.48 10.97 15.88
N ASN A 30 -28.26 9.99 16.75
CA ASN A 30 -29.27 9.18 17.48
C ASN A 30 -28.46 8.12 18.23
N GLY A 31 -28.60 8.03 19.56
CA GLY A 31 -27.61 7.45 20.48
C GLY A 31 -27.35 5.93 20.42
N ARG A 32 -27.17 5.33 19.24
CA ARG A 32 -26.65 3.96 19.07
C ARG A 32 -25.36 3.98 18.27
N SER A 33 -24.31 3.37 18.83
CA SER A 33 -23.05 3.18 18.10
C SER A 33 -23.26 2.23 16.91
N THR A 34 -22.50 2.41 15.83
CA THR A 34 -22.51 1.50 14.68
C THR A 34 -22.23 0.04 15.07
N PHE A 35 -21.40 -0.17 16.10
CA PHE A 35 -21.15 -1.47 16.68
C PHE A 35 -22.41 -2.08 17.31
N SER A 36 -23.13 -1.32 18.13
CA SER A 36 -24.36 -1.78 18.81
C SER A 36 -25.41 -2.24 17.80
N MET A 37 -25.57 -1.48 16.70
CA MET A 37 -26.48 -1.84 15.61
C MET A 37 -26.08 -3.17 14.95
N HIS A 38 -24.81 -3.37 14.61
CA HIS A 38 -24.34 -4.63 14.02
C HIS A 38 -24.43 -5.80 14.99
N LEU A 39 -24.25 -5.55 16.28
CA LEU A 39 -24.41 -6.56 17.32
C LEU A 39 -25.87 -7.01 17.45
N GLU A 40 -26.83 -6.08 17.40
CA GLU A 40 -28.26 -6.38 17.37
C GLU A 40 -28.64 -7.20 16.12
N GLN A 41 -28.17 -6.79 14.95
CA GLN A 41 -28.38 -7.53 13.70
C GLN A 41 -27.76 -8.94 13.76
N LEU A 42 -26.58 -9.08 14.36
CA LEU A 42 -25.94 -10.38 14.56
C LEU A 42 -26.76 -11.28 15.51
N ARG A 43 -27.35 -10.73 16.58
CA ARG A 43 -28.24 -11.49 17.47
C ARG A 43 -29.46 -11.99 16.73
N GLY A 44 -30.16 -11.10 16.01
CA GLY A 44 -31.33 -11.47 15.23
C GLY A 44 -31.01 -12.52 14.18
N TRP A 45 -29.84 -12.43 13.53
CA TRP A 45 -29.35 -13.46 12.62
C TRP A 45 -29.23 -14.83 13.29
N VAL A 46 -28.53 -14.90 14.43
CA VAL A 46 -28.27 -16.14 15.16
C VAL A 46 -29.56 -16.73 15.72
N GLU A 47 -30.50 -15.89 16.14
CA GLU A 47 -31.82 -16.33 16.61
C GLU A 47 -32.61 -17.00 15.48
N HIS A 48 -32.63 -16.40 14.29
CA HIS A 48 -33.36 -16.92 13.13
C HIS A 48 -32.69 -18.16 12.50
N HIS A 49 -31.36 -18.11 12.31
CA HIS A 49 -30.62 -19.14 11.56
C HIS A 49 -29.91 -20.17 12.44
N ARG A 50 -29.97 -20.02 13.77
CA ARG A 50 -29.33 -20.88 14.77
C ARG A 50 -27.83 -21.14 14.52
N SER A 51 -27.17 -20.23 13.80
CA SER A 51 -25.77 -20.35 13.39
C SER A 51 -25.14 -18.99 13.16
N LEU A 52 -23.81 -18.92 13.27
CA LEU A 52 -23.06 -17.71 12.97
C LEU A 52 -22.91 -17.50 11.46
N PRO A 53 -22.90 -16.24 10.98
CA PRO A 53 -22.79 -15.92 9.56
C PRO A 53 -21.47 -16.41 8.97
N LYS A 54 -21.54 -16.91 7.73
CA LYS A 54 -20.41 -17.46 6.96
C LYS A 54 -20.13 -16.61 5.73
N GLN A 55 -18.85 -16.33 5.50
CA GLN A 55 -18.41 -15.47 4.38
C GLN A 55 -18.72 -16.08 2.99
N GLY A 56 -18.80 -17.42 2.89
CA GLY A 56 -19.06 -18.15 1.64
C GLY A 56 -20.52 -18.29 1.24
N SER A 57 -21.46 -17.72 2.00
CA SER A 57 -22.89 -17.81 1.67
C SER A 57 -23.22 -16.94 0.47
N THR A 58 -23.73 -17.56 -0.59
CA THR A 58 -24.09 -16.91 -1.86
C THR A 58 -25.52 -16.34 -1.84
N ARG A 59 -26.32 -16.65 -0.82
CA ARG A 59 -27.78 -16.48 -0.88
C ARG A 59 -28.34 -15.31 -0.07
N VAL A 60 -27.58 -14.69 0.85
CA VAL A 60 -28.10 -13.62 1.71
C VAL A 60 -27.11 -12.47 1.83
N HIS A 61 -27.51 -11.28 1.37
CA HIS A 61 -26.68 -10.07 1.44
C HIS A 61 -26.29 -9.72 2.87
N ASP A 62 -27.22 -9.89 3.82
CA ASP A 62 -27.02 -9.59 5.23
C ASP A 62 -25.99 -10.53 5.89
N GLU A 63 -25.92 -11.79 5.46
CA GLU A 63 -24.93 -12.74 5.98
C GLU A 63 -23.49 -12.31 5.68
N ARG A 64 -23.26 -11.87 4.42
CA ARG A 64 -21.93 -11.41 3.99
C ARG A 64 -21.50 -10.16 4.76
N TYR A 65 -22.45 -9.29 5.05
CA TYR A 65 -22.21 -8.08 5.83
C TYR A 65 -21.84 -8.41 7.28
N LEU A 66 -22.60 -9.29 7.93
CA LEU A 66 -22.31 -9.73 9.30
C LEU A 66 -21.04 -10.58 9.40
N ALA A 67 -20.74 -11.40 8.39
CA ALA A 67 -19.48 -12.13 8.29
C ALA A 67 -18.27 -11.17 8.18
N ARG A 68 -18.40 -10.09 7.40
CA ARG A 68 -17.37 -9.04 7.35
C ARG A 68 -17.21 -8.34 8.69
N PHE A 69 -18.31 -7.96 9.34
CA PHE A 69 -18.30 -7.38 10.68
C PHE A 69 -17.54 -8.28 11.67
N LEU A 70 -17.83 -9.59 11.69
CA LEU A 70 -17.11 -10.56 12.53
C LEU A 70 -15.64 -10.69 12.17
N ASN A 71 -15.29 -10.66 10.88
CA ASN A 71 -13.89 -10.66 10.45
C ASN A 71 -13.14 -9.43 10.97
N ASP A 72 -13.76 -8.24 10.93
CA ASP A 72 -13.14 -7.02 11.47
C ASP A 72 -12.92 -7.14 12.99
N GLN A 73 -13.85 -7.79 13.72
CA GLN A 73 -13.70 -8.05 15.14
C GLN A 73 -12.57 -9.06 15.41
N GLN A 74 -12.47 -10.09 14.58
CA GLN A 74 -11.39 -11.07 14.66
C GLN A 74 -10.02 -10.43 14.45
N GLN A 75 -9.88 -9.54 13.46
CA GLN A 75 -8.64 -8.81 13.23
C GLN A 75 -8.29 -7.90 14.41
N ALA A 76 -9.27 -7.17 14.96
CA ALA A 76 -9.06 -6.35 16.16
C ALA A 76 -8.63 -7.22 17.36
N PHE A 77 -9.25 -8.38 17.55
CA PHE A 77 -8.91 -9.32 18.62
C PHE A 77 -7.50 -9.90 18.45
N ALA A 78 -7.15 -10.34 17.24
CA ALA A 78 -5.82 -10.89 16.93
C ALA A 78 -4.71 -9.86 17.19
N ASN A 79 -4.99 -8.59 16.90
CA ASN A 79 -4.06 -7.48 17.11
C ASN A 79 -4.08 -6.93 18.55
N GLY A 80 -4.90 -7.48 19.45
CA GLY A 80 -5.04 -6.98 20.83
C GLY A 80 -5.73 -5.61 20.94
N ALA A 81 -6.38 -5.14 19.88
CA ALA A 81 -7.04 -3.85 19.80
C ALA A 81 -8.57 -3.92 20.09
N LEU A 82 -9.09 -5.12 20.38
CA LEU A 82 -10.48 -5.28 20.77
C LEU A 82 -10.65 -4.97 22.27
N ALA A 83 -11.39 -3.90 22.58
CA ALA A 83 -11.67 -3.52 23.95
C ALA A 83 -12.44 -4.61 24.71
N GLU A 84 -12.14 -4.79 26.00
CA GLU A 84 -12.73 -5.84 26.83
C GLU A 84 -14.26 -5.77 26.88
N ALA A 85 -14.84 -4.57 27.06
CA ALA A 85 -16.29 -4.38 27.04
C ALA A 85 -16.93 -4.85 25.72
N ARG A 86 -16.24 -4.64 24.60
CA ARG A 86 -16.69 -5.06 23.26
C ARG A 86 -16.59 -6.57 23.08
N GLU A 87 -15.55 -7.18 23.65
CA GLU A 87 -15.41 -8.64 23.71
C GLU A 87 -16.52 -9.28 24.53
N GLN A 88 -16.84 -8.73 25.72
CA GLN A 88 -17.95 -9.20 26.56
C GLN A 88 -19.29 -9.10 25.83
N GLN A 89 -19.53 -7.98 25.12
CA GLN A 89 -20.72 -7.80 24.29
C GLN A 89 -20.82 -8.85 23.18
N LEU A 90 -19.73 -9.18 22.49
CA LEU A 90 -19.71 -10.27 21.50
C LEU A 90 -19.93 -11.64 22.15
N ARG A 91 -19.29 -11.92 23.29
CA ARG A 91 -19.39 -13.18 24.04
C ARG A 91 -20.84 -13.52 24.42
N SER A 92 -21.66 -12.50 24.69
CA SER A 92 -23.08 -12.67 25.02
C SER A 92 -23.98 -13.03 23.83
N VAL A 93 -23.46 -13.11 22.60
CA VAL A 93 -24.19 -13.64 21.43
C VAL A 93 -24.02 -15.17 21.39
N PRO A 94 -25.11 -15.96 21.24
CA PRO A 94 -24.98 -17.42 21.15
C PRO A 94 -24.00 -17.86 20.07
N GLY A 95 -23.13 -18.82 20.39
CA GLY A 95 -22.06 -19.31 19.50
C GLY A 95 -20.81 -18.44 19.44
N MET A 96 -20.85 -17.16 19.82
CA MET A 96 -19.66 -16.29 19.79
C MET A 96 -18.64 -16.61 20.88
N ALA A 97 -19.06 -17.12 22.04
CA ALA A 97 -18.12 -17.51 23.11
C ALA A 97 -17.11 -18.57 22.62
N GLY A 98 -17.59 -19.62 21.95
CA GLY A 98 -16.72 -20.64 21.35
C GLY A 98 -15.87 -20.08 20.21
N ARG A 99 -16.41 -19.16 19.41
CA ARG A 99 -15.66 -18.50 18.33
C ARG A 99 -14.54 -17.60 18.85
N LEU A 100 -14.77 -16.85 19.93
CA LEU A 100 -13.77 -16.03 20.60
C LEU A 100 -12.64 -16.91 21.19
N HIS A 101 -13.00 -18.04 21.80
CA HIS A 101 -12.00 -19.01 22.27
C HIS A 101 -11.11 -19.51 21.12
N ALA A 102 -11.71 -19.90 19.99
CA ALA A 102 -10.96 -20.32 18.81
C ALA A 102 -10.05 -19.20 18.25
N TRP A 103 -10.50 -17.94 18.27
CA TRP A 103 -9.64 -16.79 17.92
C TRP A 103 -8.45 -16.65 18.88
N GLY A 104 -8.66 -16.88 20.18
CA GLY A 104 -7.61 -16.91 21.20
C GLY A 104 -6.54 -17.95 20.90
N GLU A 105 -6.94 -19.19 20.62
CA GLU A 105 -6.00 -20.27 20.30
C GLU A 105 -5.20 -19.98 19.02
N LEU A 106 -5.85 -19.46 17.97
CA LEU A 106 -5.16 -19.06 16.74
C LEU A 106 -4.16 -17.91 16.96
N ARG A 107 -4.46 -16.99 17.89
CA ARG A 107 -3.55 -15.89 18.22
C ARG A 107 -2.29 -16.39 18.92
N LYS A 108 -2.38 -17.41 19.79
CA LYS A 108 -1.22 -18.02 20.47
C LYS A 108 -0.21 -18.63 19.48
N VAL A 109 -0.71 -19.17 18.37
CA VAL A 109 0.13 -19.82 17.34
C VAL A 109 0.66 -18.83 16.31
N GLN A 110 0.06 -17.63 16.20
CA GLN A 110 0.56 -16.61 15.28
C GLN A 110 1.86 -16.00 15.81
N PRO A 111 2.94 -16.00 15.00
CA PRO A 111 4.20 -15.41 15.42
C PRO A 111 4.02 -13.90 15.63
N SER A 112 4.59 -13.38 16.71
CA SER A 112 4.65 -11.94 16.96
C SER A 112 5.39 -11.24 15.81
N PHE A 113 5.17 -9.93 15.66
CA PHE A 113 5.88 -9.14 14.66
C PHE A 113 7.40 -9.27 14.80
N GLU A 114 7.91 -9.23 16.04
CA GLU A 114 9.33 -9.43 16.33
C GLU A 114 9.82 -10.82 15.91
N ALA A 115 9.05 -11.87 16.18
CA ALA A 115 9.37 -13.23 15.73
C ALA A 115 9.39 -13.34 14.19
N GLN A 116 8.48 -12.65 13.50
CA GLN A 116 8.47 -12.58 12.03
C GLN A 116 9.72 -11.86 11.50
N VAL A 117 10.14 -10.76 12.15
CA VAL A 117 11.39 -10.06 11.80
C VAL A 117 12.60 -10.94 12.06
N GLY A 118 12.66 -11.65 13.20
CA GLY A 118 13.74 -12.59 13.50
C GLY A 118 13.86 -13.71 12.45
N THR A 119 12.73 -14.28 12.04
CA THR A 119 12.66 -15.29 10.98
C THR A 119 13.16 -14.71 9.64
N LEU A 120 12.77 -13.48 9.32
CA LEU A 120 13.23 -12.78 8.12
C LEU A 120 14.74 -12.51 8.16
N MET A 121 15.29 -12.06 9.29
CA MET A 121 16.72 -11.83 9.47
C MET A 121 17.53 -13.10 9.22
N GLU A 122 17.08 -14.21 9.79
CA GLU A 122 17.73 -15.51 9.62
C GLU A 122 17.68 -15.97 8.16
N TRP A 123 16.54 -15.81 7.50
CA TRP A 123 16.40 -16.13 6.08
C TRP A 123 17.37 -15.31 5.21
N VAL A 124 17.47 -14.00 5.48
CA VAL A 124 18.38 -13.10 4.76
C VAL A 124 19.83 -13.47 5.01
N ARG A 125 20.19 -13.86 6.25
CA ARG A 125 21.52 -14.32 6.61
C ARG A 125 21.91 -15.58 5.81
N GLN A 126 20.99 -16.53 5.67
CA GLN A 126 21.22 -17.78 4.94
C GLN A 126 21.30 -17.57 3.42
N HIS A 127 20.49 -16.68 2.85
CA HIS A 127 20.34 -16.54 1.39
C HIS A 127 21.06 -15.33 0.79
N GLY A 128 21.57 -14.41 1.61
CA GLY A 128 22.27 -13.20 1.17
C GLY A 128 21.42 -12.18 0.42
N ARG A 129 20.09 -12.36 0.39
CA ARG A 129 19.13 -11.49 -0.31
C ARG A 129 17.86 -11.33 0.52
N LEU A 130 16.90 -10.53 0.03
CA LEU A 130 15.54 -10.46 0.57
C LEU A 130 14.60 -11.47 -0.12
N PRO A 131 13.57 -11.97 0.59
CA PRO A 131 12.61 -12.91 0.02
C PRO A 131 11.72 -12.20 -1.00
N LYS A 132 11.36 -12.92 -2.05
CA LYS A 132 10.53 -12.38 -3.14
C LYS A 132 9.07 -12.75 -2.94
N TYR A 133 8.18 -11.80 -3.22
CA TYR A 133 6.74 -12.06 -3.18
C TYR A 133 6.33 -13.05 -4.28
N GLY A 134 5.59 -14.10 -3.91
CA GLY A 134 5.00 -15.06 -4.85
C GLY A 134 5.98 -16.04 -5.51
N VAL A 135 7.25 -16.03 -5.12
CA VAL A 135 8.30 -16.90 -5.69
C VAL A 135 8.92 -17.74 -4.58
N GLY A 136 9.45 -18.91 -4.92
CA GLY A 136 10.15 -19.80 -4.00
C GLY A 136 9.22 -20.75 -3.25
N ASP A 137 9.76 -21.36 -2.20
CA ASP A 137 9.04 -22.33 -1.38
C ASP A 137 7.95 -21.67 -0.50
N ALA A 138 7.26 -22.48 0.30
CA ALA A 138 6.23 -21.96 1.21
C ALA A 138 6.78 -21.01 2.28
N HIS A 139 8.06 -21.08 2.63
CA HIS A 139 8.69 -20.24 3.64
C HIS A 139 9.07 -18.87 3.05
N GLU A 140 9.76 -18.84 1.90
CA GLU A 140 10.07 -17.62 1.16
C GLU A 140 8.78 -16.87 0.79
N ARG A 141 7.74 -17.57 0.30
CA ARG A 141 6.47 -16.93 -0.05
C ARG A 141 5.80 -16.27 1.16
N ARG A 142 5.86 -16.88 2.35
CA ARG A 142 5.32 -16.30 3.59
C ARG A 142 6.08 -15.03 3.98
N LEU A 143 7.41 -15.05 3.95
CA LEU A 143 8.23 -13.88 4.26
C LEU A 143 8.09 -12.77 3.21
N GLY A 144 7.97 -13.13 1.93
CA GLY A 144 7.68 -12.20 0.84
C GLY A 144 6.30 -11.54 1.00
N ALA A 145 5.28 -12.29 1.42
CA ALA A 145 3.96 -11.76 1.75
C ALA A 145 4.01 -10.80 2.95
N PHE A 146 4.75 -11.17 4.00
CA PHE A 146 4.99 -10.31 5.14
C PHE A 146 5.59 -8.95 4.72
N LEU A 147 6.68 -8.96 3.93
CA LEU A 147 7.29 -7.74 3.40
C LEU A 147 6.34 -6.91 2.53
N ASN A 148 5.52 -7.57 1.71
CA ASN A 148 4.53 -6.89 0.90
C ASN A 148 3.44 -6.18 1.73
N HIS A 149 3.01 -6.79 2.85
CA HIS A 149 2.12 -6.12 3.80
C HIS A 149 2.79 -4.89 4.42
N GLN A 150 4.08 -4.98 4.79
CA GLN A 150 4.80 -3.82 5.35
C GLN A 150 4.89 -2.67 4.34
N ARG A 151 5.15 -2.98 3.06
CA ARG A 151 5.08 -1.98 1.98
C ARG A 151 3.72 -1.29 1.94
N ALA A 152 2.63 -2.06 1.92
CA ALA A 152 1.28 -1.48 1.85
C ALA A 152 0.97 -0.58 3.06
N HIS A 153 1.42 -0.96 4.26
CA HIS A 153 1.30 -0.12 5.45
C HIS A 153 2.08 1.20 5.32
N LEU A 154 3.29 1.18 4.77
CA LEU A 154 4.08 2.40 4.53
C LEU A 154 3.46 3.33 3.48
N GLU A 155 2.79 2.77 2.48
CA GLU A 155 2.16 3.54 1.40
C GLU A 155 0.81 4.14 1.84
N CYS A 156 0.07 3.49 2.74
CA CYS A 156 -1.32 3.83 3.07
C CYS A 156 -1.56 4.36 4.50
N ALA A 157 -0.60 4.21 5.43
CA ALA A 157 -0.76 4.57 6.84
C ALA A 157 0.46 5.32 7.41
N GLU A 158 0.31 5.93 8.58
CA GLU A 158 1.45 6.35 9.39
C GLU A 158 2.16 5.08 9.89
N PRO A 159 3.44 4.87 9.54
CA PRO A 159 4.15 3.67 9.95
C PRO A 159 4.38 3.69 11.46
N ASP A 160 4.05 2.56 12.09
CA ASP A 160 4.43 2.27 13.46
C ASP A 160 5.96 2.32 13.59
N GLU A 161 6.46 3.29 14.37
CA GLU A 161 7.89 3.60 14.46
C GLU A 161 8.69 2.45 15.08
N GLU A 162 8.11 1.71 16.03
CA GLU A 162 8.77 0.57 16.67
C GLU A 162 8.91 -0.59 15.68
N LYS A 163 7.83 -0.89 14.94
CA LYS A 163 7.87 -1.90 13.88
C LYS A 163 8.84 -1.53 12.76
N LEU A 164 8.90 -0.25 12.42
CA LEU A 164 9.84 0.28 11.44
C LEU A 164 11.29 0.11 11.90
N ALA A 165 11.58 0.47 13.16
CA ALA A 165 12.90 0.32 13.75
C ALA A 165 13.37 -1.15 13.75
N LEU A 166 12.47 -2.08 14.09
CA LEU A 166 12.74 -3.51 14.02
C LEU A 166 13.05 -3.97 12.59
N LEU A 167 12.23 -3.58 11.61
CA LEU A 167 12.45 -3.93 10.21
C LEU A 167 13.79 -3.41 9.70
N LEU A 168 14.18 -2.19 10.05
CA LEU A 168 15.43 -1.57 9.60
C LEU A 168 16.70 -2.31 10.07
N ARG A 169 16.59 -3.23 11.04
CA ARG A 169 17.68 -4.13 11.46
C ARG A 169 17.96 -5.24 10.43
N VAL A 170 17.02 -5.51 9.52
CA VAL A 170 17.17 -6.52 8.47
C VAL A 170 18.12 -6.01 7.38
N SER A 171 19.17 -6.78 7.09
CA SER A 171 20.13 -6.42 6.03
C SER A 171 19.46 -6.27 4.66
N GLY A 172 19.84 -5.24 3.91
CA GLY A 172 19.32 -4.98 2.55
C GLY A 172 17.93 -4.35 2.48
N ILE A 173 17.17 -4.30 3.59
CA ILE A 173 15.80 -3.75 3.62
C ILE A 173 15.77 -2.24 3.34
N GLN A 174 16.80 -1.50 3.75
CA GLN A 174 16.87 -0.04 3.61
C GLN A 174 16.76 0.40 2.14
N LYS A 175 17.35 -0.37 1.22
CA LYS A 175 17.26 -0.11 -0.22
C LYS A 175 15.82 -0.27 -0.72
N GLN A 176 15.10 -1.28 -0.22
CA GLN A 176 13.68 -1.48 -0.54
C GLN A 176 12.80 -0.38 0.03
N PHE A 177 13.05 0.04 1.28
CA PHE A 177 12.32 1.16 1.87
C PHE A 177 12.45 2.46 1.06
N ARG A 178 13.66 2.77 0.57
CA ARG A 178 13.86 3.92 -0.33
C ARG A 178 13.06 3.77 -1.63
N ALA A 179 13.03 2.57 -2.20
CA ALA A 179 12.25 2.28 -3.41
C ALA A 179 10.74 2.32 -3.17
N TRP A 180 10.26 1.93 -1.98
CA TRP A 180 8.84 1.96 -1.62
C TRP A 180 8.36 3.36 -1.27
N ARG A 181 9.22 4.20 -0.64
CA ARG A 181 8.92 5.62 -0.39
C ARG A 181 8.90 6.45 -1.67
N ASN A 182 9.59 6.01 -2.70
CA ASN A 182 9.55 6.62 -4.02
C ASN A 182 8.98 5.61 -5.03
N PRO A 183 7.70 5.19 -4.84
CA PRO A 183 7.08 4.25 -5.76
C PRO A 183 7.13 4.87 -7.16
N ARG A 184 7.28 4.03 -8.19
CA ARG A 184 7.39 4.47 -9.59
C ARG A 184 6.34 5.54 -9.87
N THR A 185 6.79 6.78 -9.90
CA THR A 185 5.94 7.94 -10.12
C THR A 185 5.35 7.78 -11.51
N SER A 186 4.03 7.90 -11.62
CA SER A 186 3.38 7.69 -12.92
C SER A 186 3.89 8.73 -13.92
N PHE A 187 3.74 8.42 -15.20
CA PHE A 187 4.18 9.32 -16.27
C PHE A 187 3.51 10.70 -16.12
N GLU A 188 2.21 10.70 -15.79
CA GLU A 188 1.35 11.86 -15.65
C GLU A 188 1.80 12.74 -14.47
N VAL A 189 2.21 12.12 -13.34
CA VAL A 189 2.74 12.85 -12.19
C VAL A 189 4.07 13.52 -12.53
N ARG A 190 4.99 12.80 -13.19
CA ARG A 190 6.28 13.40 -13.62
C ARG A 190 6.10 14.48 -14.67
N LEU A 191 5.14 14.32 -15.58
CA LEU A 191 4.80 15.34 -16.55
C LEU A 191 4.24 16.61 -15.88
N ALA A 192 3.39 16.44 -14.86
CA ALA A 192 2.88 17.57 -14.09
C ALA A 192 4.00 18.28 -13.31
N GLU A 193 4.88 17.55 -12.64
CA GLU A 193 6.04 18.12 -11.95
C GLU A 193 6.96 18.89 -12.90
N LEU A 194 7.14 18.39 -14.12
CA LEU A 194 7.93 19.05 -15.17
C LEU A 194 7.27 20.34 -15.66
N LYS A 195 5.96 20.34 -15.83
CA LYS A 195 5.19 21.56 -16.17
C LYS A 195 5.36 22.62 -15.08
N THR A 196 5.20 22.24 -13.82
CA THR A 196 5.40 23.15 -12.67
C THR A 196 6.84 23.67 -12.62
N TRP A 197 7.83 22.80 -12.81
CA TRP A 197 9.24 23.22 -12.88
C TRP A 197 9.48 24.26 -13.98
N LEU A 198 8.92 24.06 -15.16
CA LEU A 198 9.05 25.00 -16.27
C LEU A 198 8.36 26.33 -15.99
N GLN A 199 7.21 26.31 -15.31
CA GLN A 199 6.53 27.53 -14.87
C GLN A 199 7.37 28.31 -13.85
N GLU A 200 8.03 27.62 -12.91
CA GLU A 200 8.82 28.24 -11.85
C GLU A 200 10.19 28.73 -12.34
N SER A 201 10.87 27.94 -13.16
CA SER A 201 12.26 28.19 -13.55
C SER A 201 12.41 28.82 -14.93
N GLY A 202 11.38 28.77 -15.78
CA GLY A 202 11.42 29.22 -17.17
C GLY A 202 12.36 28.41 -18.07
N ARG A 203 12.94 27.31 -17.59
CA ARG A 203 13.97 26.54 -18.30
C ARG A 203 13.80 25.03 -18.15
N LEU A 204 14.37 24.29 -19.10
CA LEU A 204 14.43 22.83 -19.01
C LEU A 204 15.38 22.37 -17.88
N PRO A 205 15.08 21.23 -17.22
CA PRO A 205 15.97 20.60 -16.24
C PRO A 205 17.33 20.25 -16.84
N SER A 206 18.40 20.63 -16.14
CA SER A 206 19.79 20.41 -16.54
C SER A 206 20.40 19.20 -15.84
N TYR A 207 21.25 18.47 -16.57
CA TYR A 207 21.92 17.26 -16.09
C TYR A 207 22.92 17.51 -14.95
N GLY A 208 23.47 18.72 -14.86
CA GLY A 208 24.46 19.09 -13.84
C GLY A 208 23.88 19.65 -12.53
N ALA A 209 22.55 19.61 -12.36
CA ALA A 209 21.91 20.24 -11.21
C ALA A 209 22.21 19.49 -9.90
N THR A 210 22.49 20.27 -8.84
CA THR A 210 22.62 19.76 -7.48
C THR A 210 21.28 19.49 -6.82
N ASP A 211 20.20 20.10 -7.35
CA ASP A 211 18.84 19.93 -6.84
C ASP A 211 18.27 18.54 -7.18
N GLU A 212 17.74 17.86 -6.17
CA GLU A 212 17.23 16.50 -6.30
C GLU A 212 15.96 16.44 -7.16
N ARG A 213 15.09 17.46 -7.09
CA ARG A 213 13.88 17.55 -7.93
C ARG A 213 14.27 17.71 -9.39
N GLU A 214 15.23 18.58 -9.70
CA GLU A 214 15.75 18.77 -11.06
C GLU A 214 16.37 17.48 -11.62
N ARG A 215 17.19 16.77 -10.84
CA ARG A 215 17.80 15.48 -11.23
C ARG A 215 16.76 14.42 -11.59
N GLN A 216 15.67 14.35 -10.83
CA GLN A 216 14.59 13.41 -11.12
C GLN A 216 13.89 13.73 -12.43
N LEU A 217 13.66 15.01 -12.72
CA LEU A 217 13.07 15.46 -13.99
C LEU A 217 14.00 15.21 -15.18
N THR A 218 15.31 15.44 -15.04
CA THR A 218 16.28 15.10 -16.10
C THR A 218 16.33 13.59 -16.35
N THR A 219 16.28 12.77 -15.29
CA THR A 219 16.23 11.32 -15.41
C THR A 219 14.95 10.86 -16.12
N PHE A 220 13.81 11.49 -15.80
CA PHE A 220 12.54 11.26 -16.49
C PHE A 220 12.63 11.58 -17.99
N LEU A 221 13.19 12.75 -18.36
CA LEU A 221 13.38 13.16 -19.76
C LEU A 221 14.30 12.21 -20.52
N ARG A 222 15.44 11.81 -19.92
CA ARG A 222 16.36 10.84 -20.52
C ARG A 222 15.69 9.50 -20.79
N LYS A 223 14.82 9.04 -19.89
CA LYS A 223 14.03 7.83 -20.11
C LYS A 223 13.10 7.96 -21.32
N GLN A 224 12.46 9.12 -21.52
CA GLN A 224 11.61 9.35 -22.70
C GLN A 224 12.43 9.38 -23.98
N GLN A 225 13.59 10.04 -23.97
CA GLN A 225 14.54 10.05 -25.08
C GLN A 225 14.96 8.63 -25.48
N ASN A 226 15.31 7.79 -24.50
CA ASN A 226 15.66 6.39 -24.76
C ASN A 226 14.49 5.62 -25.38
N LEU A 227 13.26 5.80 -24.88
CA LEU A 227 12.07 5.15 -25.44
C LEU A 227 11.80 5.58 -26.89
N ILE A 228 12.02 6.86 -27.22
CA ILE A 228 11.93 7.38 -28.60
C ILE A 228 12.99 6.72 -29.49
N SER A 229 14.24 6.62 -29.02
CA SER A 229 15.31 5.96 -29.78
C SER A 229 15.03 4.49 -30.06
N GLN A 230 14.32 3.83 -29.14
CA GLN A 230 13.89 2.44 -29.26
C GLN A 230 12.56 2.28 -30.04
N GLY A 231 11.90 3.37 -30.45
CA GLY A 231 10.59 3.34 -31.09
C GLY A 231 9.45 2.80 -30.20
N SER A 232 9.62 2.83 -28.88
CA SER A 232 8.69 2.23 -27.91
C SER A 232 7.85 3.25 -27.12
N LEU A 233 8.01 4.55 -27.41
CA LEU A 233 7.17 5.60 -26.81
C LEU A 233 5.84 5.68 -27.59
N SER A 234 4.72 5.52 -26.88
CA SER A 234 3.38 5.62 -27.46
C SER A 234 3.10 7.02 -28.01
N GLN A 235 2.27 7.09 -29.06
CA GLN A 235 1.89 8.35 -29.69
C GLN A 235 1.22 9.33 -28.71
N ASP A 236 0.30 8.84 -27.88
CA ASP A 236 -0.35 9.62 -26.82
C ASP A 236 0.67 10.27 -25.85
N ARG A 237 1.74 9.56 -25.49
CA ARG A 237 2.79 10.13 -24.62
C ARG A 237 3.64 11.17 -25.32
N LYS A 238 3.87 11.01 -26.64
CA LYS A 238 4.57 12.02 -27.44
C LYS A 238 3.75 13.31 -27.50
N GLU A 239 2.46 13.20 -27.77
CA GLU A 239 1.54 14.35 -27.80
C GLU A 239 1.49 15.05 -26.44
N GLN A 240 1.40 14.28 -25.35
CA GLN A 240 1.43 14.84 -24.00
C GLN A 240 2.75 15.56 -23.67
N LEU A 241 3.91 15.05 -24.12
CA LEU A 241 5.20 15.74 -23.96
C LEU A 241 5.31 16.98 -24.86
N ALA A 242 4.84 16.90 -26.10
CA ALA A 242 4.86 18.00 -27.07
C ALA A 242 3.95 19.17 -26.63
N SER A 243 2.89 18.87 -25.88
CA SER A 243 2.00 19.88 -25.28
C SER A 243 2.69 20.75 -24.22
N VAL A 244 3.88 20.36 -23.76
CA VAL A 244 4.64 21.13 -22.77
C VAL A 244 5.53 22.13 -23.49
N ASN A 245 5.45 23.40 -23.08
CA ASN A 245 6.22 24.47 -23.67
C ASN A 245 7.74 24.17 -23.63
N GLY A 246 8.42 24.36 -24.77
CA GLY A 246 9.86 24.07 -24.95
C GLY A 246 10.23 22.59 -25.14
N LEU A 247 9.29 21.65 -24.97
CA LEU A 247 9.56 20.22 -25.20
C LEU A 247 9.26 19.74 -26.61
N GLY A 248 8.38 20.41 -27.36
CA GLY A 248 8.13 20.11 -28.79
C GLY A 248 9.41 20.12 -29.61
N GLU A 249 10.16 21.23 -29.58
CA GLU A 249 11.44 21.37 -30.29
C GLU A 249 12.52 20.38 -29.80
N LEU A 250 12.43 19.94 -28.54
CA LEU A 250 13.34 18.93 -28.00
C LEU A 250 13.01 17.54 -28.55
N LEU A 251 11.73 17.20 -28.67
CA LEU A 251 11.26 15.95 -29.26
C LEU A 251 11.64 15.86 -30.74
N ASP A 252 11.43 16.92 -31.51
CA ASP A 252 11.80 16.97 -32.93
C ASP A 252 13.29 16.69 -33.12
N ARG A 253 14.15 17.31 -32.30
CA ARG A 253 15.59 17.06 -32.30
C ARG A 253 15.95 15.62 -31.96
N TRP A 254 15.22 14.98 -31.06
CA TRP A 254 15.46 13.57 -30.72
C TRP A 254 15.06 12.65 -31.87
N GLU A 255 13.92 12.90 -32.51
CA GLU A 255 13.44 12.09 -33.64
C GLU A 255 14.35 12.23 -34.88
N LEU A 256 14.83 13.45 -35.18
CA LEU A 256 15.78 13.69 -36.26
C LEU A 256 17.07 12.88 -36.09
N ARG A 257 17.60 12.77 -34.86
CA ARG A 257 18.82 11.98 -34.58
C ARG A 257 18.61 10.49 -34.77
N VAL A 258 17.43 9.98 -34.42
CA VAL A 258 17.07 8.57 -34.62
C VAL A 258 16.90 8.28 -36.12
N GLY A 259 16.29 9.20 -36.87
CA GLY A 259 16.16 9.11 -38.32
C GLY A 259 17.50 9.14 -39.06
N ALA A 260 18.45 9.97 -38.62
CA ALA A 260 19.80 10.02 -39.16
C ALA A 260 20.60 8.74 -38.87
N ALA A 261 20.48 8.18 -37.66
CA ALA A 261 21.17 6.94 -37.27
C ALA A 261 20.65 5.67 -37.96
N LYS A 262 19.43 5.70 -38.54
CA LYS A 262 18.87 4.59 -39.33
C LYS A 262 19.18 4.65 -40.82
N LYS A 263 19.75 5.77 -41.30
CA LYS A 263 20.11 5.99 -42.72
C LYS A 263 21.61 5.76 -43.01
N CYS A 264 22.41 5.50 -41.98
CA CYS A 264 23.80 5.03 -42.08
C CYS A 264 23.85 3.52 -41.85
#